data_AF-H1LVD5-F1
#
_entry.id   AF-H1LVD5-F1
#
_cell.length_a   1.000
_cell.length_b   1.000
_cell.length_c   1.000
_cell.angle_alpha   90.00
_cell.angle_beta   90.00
_cell.angle_gamma   90.00
#
_symmetry.space_group_name_H-M   'P 1'
#
loop_
_entity.id
_entity.type
_entity.pdbx_description
1 polymer ?
#
loop_
_entity_poly.entity_id
_entity_poly.type
_entity_poly.pdbx_seq_one_letter_code
_entity_poly.pdbx_strand_id
1 'polypeptide(L)'
;MVYNEFIKCQVCGSITRVRLQVGWQEKHPVVITCGKCSTSLSGYVQIGQEHLGLKFEFENADEVVNENADYAVECSGEFPTLKQRTASELAYVIISPFIRYMSCMKSDDSYELFVDAVSKLNATALKWKYYKRIINLAKNNSEYLTQEIKKVFYGQYFQCRDVFETLRAVHMIEVHGFYSSLKKDILDDLSFCEGVLKLDAVQLKKLLGFLESHDGFHIEELQESIYKVYDEFISVYQRLIPALAIQYCKDGSFNWEEEGSTTSCFEDVKQFYLDVYETLGNLLIIPVALNNIKYRADVDSMNPIEKNVSSLDDFIKLTKASRYHFCIDSEVYTGFLKVLVNVKLRNAIGHNDVEYDYASQLITYIPNPKDRTKKKTEYLLEFENEAMHMFQGILGISEYLYRLKEYSLIQDGKIPIMVQEMMNWPKKIGRNAPCPCGSGKKYKKCHGMNR
;
A
#
# COMPACT_ATOMS: atom_id res chain seq x y z
N MET A 1 -22.04 -10.60 -10.97
CA MET A 1 -22.96 -10.29 -12.09
C MET A 1 -22.16 -9.48 -13.10
N VAL A 2 -22.41 -9.64 -14.40
CA VAL A 2 -21.77 -8.81 -15.44
C VAL A 2 -22.84 -7.90 -16.05
N TYR A 3 -22.56 -6.60 -16.06
CA TYR A 3 -23.38 -5.58 -16.69
C TYR A 3 -22.67 -5.05 -17.93
N ASN A 4 -23.40 -4.80 -19.02
CA ASN A 4 -22.84 -4.26 -20.25
C ASN A 4 -23.27 -2.81 -20.38
N GLU A 5 -22.28 -1.92 -20.42
CA GLU A 5 -22.48 -0.52 -20.77
C GLU A 5 -21.85 -0.24 -22.14
N PHE A 6 -22.44 0.65 -22.92
CA PHE A 6 -21.92 1.00 -24.24
C PHE A 6 -21.57 2.48 -24.25
N ILE A 7 -20.31 2.76 -24.58
CA ILE A 7 -19.82 4.13 -24.62
C ILE A 7 -19.31 4.48 -26.00
N LYS A 8 -19.52 5.73 -26.39
CA LYS A 8 -19.06 6.30 -27.64
C LYS A 8 -17.94 7.29 -27.35
N CYS A 9 -16.78 7.07 -27.96
CA CYS A 9 -15.66 7.98 -27.86
C CYS A 9 -16.00 9.33 -28.48
N GLN A 10 -15.87 10.42 -27.71
CA GLN A 10 -16.15 11.78 -28.18
C GLN A 10 -15.19 12.26 -29.28
N VAL A 11 -14.00 11.65 -29.40
CA VAL A 11 -12.98 12.02 -30.39
C VAL A 11 -13.25 11.40 -31.76
N CYS A 12 -13.42 10.07 -31.83
CA CYS A 12 -13.49 9.34 -33.10
C CYS A 12 -14.83 8.65 -33.37
N GLY A 13 -15.77 8.72 -32.42
CA GLY A 13 -17.10 8.15 -32.51
C GLY A 13 -17.16 6.62 -32.43
N SER A 14 -16.04 5.92 -32.18
CA SER A 14 -16.03 4.47 -32.03
C SER A 14 -16.73 4.03 -30.74
N ILE A 15 -17.40 2.88 -30.81
CA ILE A 15 -18.22 2.37 -29.72
C ILE A 15 -17.49 1.21 -29.04
N THR A 16 -17.34 1.32 -27.72
CA THR A 16 -16.76 0.27 -26.87
C THR A 16 -17.82 -0.28 -25.94
N ARG A 17 -17.98 -1.61 -25.93
CA ARG A 17 -18.77 -2.32 -24.93
C ARG A 17 -17.94 -2.56 -23.67
N VAL A 18 -18.30 -1.89 -22.59
CA VAL A 18 -17.70 -2.06 -21.26
C VAL A 18 -18.46 -3.18 -20.53
N ARG A 19 -17.77 -4.31 -20.30
CA ARG A 19 -18.29 -5.45 -19.55
C ARG A 19 -17.89 -5.32 -18.09
N LEU A 20 -18.71 -4.63 -17.30
CA LEU A 20 -18.47 -4.42 -15.89
C LEU A 20 -18.81 -5.68 -15.08
N GLN A 21 -17.81 -6.21 -14.37
CA GLN A 21 -18.03 -7.09 -13.22
C GLN A 21 -18.57 -6.23 -12.07
N VAL A 22 -19.87 -6.34 -11.79
CA VAL A 22 -20.50 -5.64 -10.66
C VAL A 22 -19.94 -6.21 -9.37
N GLY A 23 -19.19 -5.36 -8.65
CA GLY A 23 -18.54 -5.67 -7.39
C GLY A 23 -19.20 -4.99 -6.19
N TRP A 24 -18.50 -4.99 -5.07
CA TRP A 24 -18.98 -4.45 -3.79
C TRP A 24 -18.39 -3.08 -3.45
N GLN A 25 -17.51 -2.53 -4.30
CA GLN A 25 -17.10 -1.14 -4.16
C GLN A 25 -18.24 -0.20 -4.57
N GLU A 26 -18.65 0.69 -3.67
CA GLU A 26 -19.69 1.70 -3.93
C GLU A 26 -19.34 2.64 -5.08
N LYS A 27 -18.05 2.94 -5.24
CA LYS A 27 -17.52 3.75 -6.33
C LYS A 27 -16.10 3.33 -6.63
N HIS A 28 -15.70 3.27 -7.90
CA HIS A 28 -14.29 3.09 -8.29
C HIS A 28 -14.00 3.82 -9.62
N PRO A 29 -12.74 4.21 -9.87
CA PRO A 29 -12.35 4.77 -11.16
C PRO A 29 -12.44 3.73 -12.28
N VAL A 30 -12.64 4.20 -13.50
CA VAL A 30 -12.56 3.42 -14.74
C VAL A 30 -11.70 4.16 -15.75
N VAL A 31 -10.70 3.48 -16.29
CA VAL A 31 -9.79 3.98 -17.31
C VAL A 31 -9.65 2.90 -18.39
N ILE A 32 -10.09 3.22 -19.60
CA ILE A 32 -10.11 2.29 -20.75
C ILE A 32 -9.66 3.02 -22.01
N THR A 33 -9.12 2.30 -22.99
CA THR A 33 -8.52 2.92 -24.17
C THR A 33 -9.48 2.87 -25.34
N CYS A 34 -9.73 3.94 -26.08
CA CYS A 34 -10.49 3.84 -27.31
C CYS A 34 -9.73 2.99 -28.35
N GLY A 35 -10.31 1.87 -28.79
CA GLY A 35 -9.61 0.93 -29.70
C GLY A 35 -9.32 1.47 -31.09
N LYS A 36 -9.97 2.56 -31.51
CA LYS A 36 -9.78 3.16 -32.83
C LYS A 36 -8.77 4.30 -32.86
N CYS A 37 -8.83 5.22 -31.88
CA CYS A 37 -7.97 6.41 -31.85
C CYS A 37 -6.95 6.43 -30.71
N SER A 38 -6.94 5.37 -29.88
CA SER A 38 -6.01 5.17 -28.76
C SER A 38 -6.04 6.23 -27.67
N THR A 39 -7.03 7.13 -27.66
CA THR A 39 -7.23 8.06 -26.55
C THR A 39 -7.72 7.31 -25.30
N SER A 40 -7.24 7.70 -24.12
CA SER A 40 -7.77 7.19 -22.85
C SER A 40 -9.17 7.72 -22.63
N LEU A 41 -10.11 6.87 -22.24
CA LEU A 41 -11.47 7.18 -21.82
C LEU A 41 -11.56 6.95 -20.31
N SER A 42 -11.75 8.04 -19.57
CA SER A 42 -11.63 8.03 -18.11
C SER A 42 -12.92 8.45 -17.45
N GLY A 43 -13.19 7.87 -16.28
CA GLY A 43 -14.45 8.10 -15.58
C GLY A 43 -14.53 7.35 -14.25
N TYR A 44 -15.76 7.22 -13.76
CA TYR A 44 -16.09 6.50 -12.55
C TYR A 44 -17.33 5.64 -12.74
N VAL A 45 -17.37 4.54 -11.98
CA VAL A 45 -18.56 3.73 -11.80
C VAL A 45 -19.04 3.89 -10.38
N GLN A 46 -20.34 4.12 -10.20
CA GLN A 46 -21.02 4.08 -8.91
C GLN A 46 -22.00 2.90 -8.87
N ILE A 47 -21.87 2.08 -7.83
CA ILE A 47 -22.65 0.86 -7.61
C ILE A 47 -23.46 1.02 -6.32
N GLY A 48 -24.78 1.06 -6.44
CA GLY A 48 -25.69 1.15 -5.31
C GLY A 48 -25.71 -0.14 -4.49
N GLN A 49 -25.18 -0.09 -3.27
CA GLN A 49 -25.11 -1.25 -2.36
C GLN A 49 -26.38 -1.41 -1.52
N GLU A 50 -27.08 -0.32 -1.18
CA GLU A 50 -28.33 -0.35 -0.40
C GLU A 50 -29.59 -0.30 -1.27
N HIS A 51 -29.50 0.37 -2.42
CA HIS A 51 -30.56 0.48 -3.43
C HIS A 51 -29.99 0.12 -4.79
N LEU A 52 -30.72 -0.69 -5.57
CA LEU A 52 -30.31 -1.08 -6.90
C LEU A 52 -30.09 0.16 -7.77
N GLY A 53 -28.85 0.35 -8.20
CA GLY A 53 -28.46 1.44 -9.07
C GLY A 53 -27.04 1.21 -9.59
N LEU A 54 -26.83 1.54 -10.86
CA LEU A 54 -25.53 1.52 -11.49
C LEU A 54 -25.44 2.77 -12.35
N LYS A 55 -24.36 3.53 -12.19
CA LYS A 55 -24.14 4.77 -12.94
C LYS A 55 -22.71 4.83 -13.43
N PHE A 56 -22.53 5.10 -14.72
CA PHE A 56 -21.26 5.45 -15.31
C PHE A 56 -21.18 6.97 -15.48
N GLU A 57 -19.99 7.53 -15.26
CA GLU A 57 -19.70 8.93 -15.56
C GLU A 57 -18.35 8.97 -16.24
N PHE A 58 -18.32 9.24 -17.54
CA PHE A 58 -17.08 9.41 -18.31
C PHE A 58 -16.84 10.89 -18.60
N GLU A 59 -15.57 11.30 -18.55
CA GLU A 59 -15.16 12.67 -18.83
C GLU A 59 -15.13 12.96 -20.34
N ASN A 60 -14.89 11.93 -21.15
CA ASN A 60 -14.61 12.06 -22.58
C ASN A 60 -15.21 10.92 -23.44
N ALA A 61 -16.30 10.32 -22.95
CA ALA A 61 -17.12 9.37 -23.68
C ALA A 61 -18.61 9.58 -23.33
N ASP A 62 -19.49 9.33 -24.29
CA ASP A 62 -20.94 9.45 -24.10
C ASP A 62 -21.56 8.06 -23.96
N GLU A 63 -22.49 7.88 -23.01
CA GLU A 63 -23.30 6.66 -22.90
C GLU A 63 -24.27 6.56 -24.09
N VAL A 64 -24.36 5.38 -24.72
CA VAL A 64 -25.23 5.10 -25.87
C VAL A 64 -26.02 3.82 -25.67
N VAL A 65 -27.22 3.76 -26.24
CA VAL A 65 -28.13 2.61 -26.04
C VAL A 65 -28.07 1.66 -27.24
N ASN A 66 -27.73 0.39 -26.99
CA ASN A 66 -27.90 -0.74 -27.93
C ASN A 66 -27.26 -0.55 -29.32
N GLU A 67 -25.97 -0.21 -29.39
CA GLU A 67 -25.23 -0.16 -30.66
C GLU A 67 -24.33 -1.39 -30.86
N ASN A 68 -24.03 -1.73 -32.12
CA ASN A 68 -23.00 -2.72 -32.44
C ASN A 68 -21.63 -2.14 -32.04
N ALA A 69 -21.02 -2.73 -31.00
CA ALA A 69 -19.71 -2.27 -30.54
C ALA A 69 -18.60 -2.68 -31.51
N ASP A 70 -17.65 -1.78 -31.74
CA ASP A 70 -16.42 -2.08 -32.49
C ASP A 70 -15.44 -2.86 -31.60
N TYR A 71 -15.36 -2.45 -30.34
CA TYR A 71 -14.44 -2.98 -29.34
C TYR A 71 -15.18 -3.42 -28.09
N ALA A 72 -14.52 -4.24 -27.28
CA ALA A 72 -15.02 -4.58 -25.95
C ALA A 72 -13.88 -4.70 -24.96
N VAL A 73 -14.17 -4.35 -23.71
CA VAL A 73 -13.22 -4.38 -22.60
C VAL A 73 -13.92 -4.89 -21.35
N GLU A 74 -13.23 -5.67 -20.53
CA GLU A 74 -13.73 -6.01 -19.19
C GLU A 74 -13.36 -4.93 -18.19
N CYS A 75 -14.27 -4.64 -17.26
CA CYS A 75 -14.06 -3.65 -16.22
C CYS A 75 -14.35 -4.24 -14.84
N SER A 76 -13.50 -3.95 -13.86
CA SER A 76 -13.71 -4.30 -12.45
C SER A 76 -12.93 -3.32 -11.58
N GLY A 77 -13.54 -2.87 -10.49
CA GLY A 77 -12.82 -2.11 -9.45
C GLY A 77 -11.90 -2.98 -8.61
N GLU A 78 -12.17 -4.29 -8.57
CA GLU A 78 -11.56 -5.23 -7.64
C GLU A 78 -10.49 -6.11 -8.29
N PHE A 79 -10.75 -6.61 -9.49
CA PHE A 79 -9.96 -7.69 -10.07
C PHE A 79 -9.21 -7.25 -11.33
N PRO A 80 -8.08 -7.90 -11.65
CA PRO A 80 -7.52 -7.83 -12.98
C PRO A 80 -8.54 -8.23 -14.05
N THR A 81 -8.48 -7.55 -15.18
CA THR A 81 -9.44 -7.69 -16.28
C THR A 81 -8.70 -8.01 -17.57
N LEU A 82 -9.37 -8.69 -18.50
CA LEU A 82 -8.83 -8.79 -19.85
C LEU A 82 -8.75 -7.40 -20.48
N LYS A 83 -7.61 -7.13 -21.13
CA LYS A 83 -7.39 -5.89 -21.87
C LYS A 83 -8.36 -5.81 -23.05
N GLN A 84 -8.49 -4.61 -23.60
CA GLN A 84 -9.41 -4.35 -24.69
C GLN A 84 -9.09 -5.20 -25.93
N ARG A 85 -10.14 -5.68 -26.58
CA ARG A 85 -10.06 -6.44 -27.84
C ARG A 85 -11.17 -6.00 -28.79
N THR A 86 -11.20 -6.56 -30.00
CA THR A 86 -12.36 -6.38 -30.88
C THR A 86 -13.61 -7.00 -30.23
N ALA A 87 -14.78 -6.45 -30.55
CA ALA A 87 -16.03 -6.96 -29.98
C ALA A 87 -16.27 -8.45 -30.28
N SER A 88 -15.82 -8.92 -31.44
CA SER A 88 -15.87 -10.34 -31.85
C SER A 88 -15.01 -11.24 -30.98
N GLU A 89 -13.79 -10.83 -30.63
CA GLU A 89 -12.88 -11.65 -29.82
C GLU A 89 -13.40 -11.80 -28.39
N LEU A 90 -13.91 -10.72 -27.79
CA LEU A 90 -14.43 -10.76 -26.42
C LEU A 90 -15.82 -11.42 -26.33
N ALA A 91 -16.53 -11.61 -27.44
CA ALA A 91 -17.81 -12.33 -27.46
C ALA A 91 -17.67 -13.79 -27.00
N TYR A 92 -16.48 -14.38 -27.13
CA TYR A 92 -16.16 -15.73 -26.67
C TYR A 92 -15.76 -15.81 -25.19
N VAL A 93 -15.58 -14.67 -24.52
CA VAL A 93 -15.22 -14.63 -23.09
C VAL A 93 -16.48 -14.78 -22.25
N ILE A 94 -16.78 -16.02 -21.89
CA ILE A 94 -17.97 -16.37 -21.09
C ILE A 94 -17.70 -16.18 -19.58
N ILE A 95 -16.45 -16.41 -19.15
CA ILE A 95 -16.08 -16.41 -17.74
C ILE A 95 -15.81 -14.99 -17.27
N SER A 96 -16.50 -14.57 -16.21
CA SER A 96 -16.32 -13.23 -15.64
C SER A 96 -15.00 -13.09 -14.88
N PRO A 97 -14.49 -11.85 -14.67
CA PRO A 97 -13.28 -11.60 -13.89
C PRO A 97 -13.30 -12.30 -12.53
N PHE A 98 -14.43 -12.23 -11.81
CA PHE A 98 -14.59 -12.91 -10.52
C PHE A 98 -14.35 -14.43 -10.61
N ILE A 99 -14.94 -15.12 -11.58
CA ILE A 99 -14.80 -16.58 -11.69
C ILE A 99 -13.36 -16.97 -12.03
N ARG A 100 -12.70 -16.24 -12.95
CA ARG A 100 -11.28 -16.47 -13.26
C ARG A 100 -10.42 -16.28 -12.02
N TYR A 101 -10.65 -15.18 -11.31
CA TYR A 101 -9.88 -14.81 -10.15
C TYR A 101 -10.03 -15.79 -8.98
N MET A 102 -11.26 -16.30 -8.75
CA MET A 102 -11.51 -17.36 -7.76
C MET A 102 -10.72 -18.64 -8.06
N SER A 103 -10.49 -18.99 -9.33
CA SER A 103 -9.72 -20.18 -9.70
C SER A 103 -8.21 -20.05 -9.42
N CYS A 104 -7.71 -18.82 -9.32
CA CYS A 104 -6.30 -18.49 -9.15
C CYS A 104 -5.91 -18.22 -7.69
N MET A 105 -6.86 -18.17 -6.76
CA MET A 105 -6.62 -17.95 -5.33
C MET A 105 -5.63 -18.96 -4.74
N LYS A 106 -4.71 -18.49 -3.87
CA LYS A 106 -3.65 -19.33 -3.29
C LYS A 106 -4.12 -20.20 -2.12
N SER A 107 -5.21 -19.83 -1.46
CA SER A 107 -5.85 -20.61 -0.40
C SER A 107 -7.37 -20.41 -0.39
N ASP A 108 -8.09 -21.30 0.28
CA ASP A 108 -9.56 -21.23 0.41
C ASP A 108 -10.03 -19.91 1.04
N ASP A 109 -9.25 -19.37 1.98
CA ASP A 109 -9.56 -18.11 2.68
C ASP A 109 -9.13 -16.85 1.89
N SER A 110 -8.39 -16.99 0.79
CA SER A 110 -7.75 -15.84 0.11
C SER A 110 -8.74 -14.80 -0.38
N TYR A 111 -9.90 -15.23 -0.87
CA TYR A 111 -10.97 -14.32 -1.27
C TYR A 111 -11.52 -13.51 -0.09
N GLU A 112 -11.82 -14.18 1.02
CA GLU A 112 -12.35 -13.51 2.22
C GLU A 112 -11.34 -12.52 2.81
N LEU A 113 -10.06 -12.89 2.82
CA LEU A 113 -8.98 -12.01 3.26
C LEU A 113 -8.82 -10.79 2.36
N PHE A 114 -8.95 -10.95 1.04
CA PHE A 114 -8.93 -9.84 0.09
C PHE A 114 -10.13 -8.89 0.29
N VAL A 115 -11.34 -9.44 0.42
CA VAL A 115 -12.56 -8.66 0.68
C VAL A 115 -12.44 -7.87 1.98
N ASP A 116 -11.95 -8.51 3.05
CA ASP A 116 -11.70 -7.86 4.35
C ASP A 116 -10.66 -6.75 4.25
N ALA A 117 -9.57 -6.96 3.49
CA ALA A 117 -8.55 -5.94 3.26
C ALA A 117 -9.11 -4.70 2.54
N VAL A 118 -9.83 -4.89 1.43
CA VAL A 118 -10.46 -3.79 0.68
C VAL A 118 -11.51 -3.06 1.51
N SER A 119 -12.34 -3.80 2.27
CA SER A 119 -13.34 -3.23 3.17
C SER A 119 -12.71 -2.31 4.22
N LYS A 120 -11.61 -2.75 4.83
CA LYS A 120 -10.84 -1.94 5.78
C LYS A 120 -10.24 -0.70 5.13
N LEU A 121 -9.68 -0.81 3.92
CA LEU A 121 -9.16 0.35 3.19
C LEU A 121 -10.25 1.39 2.89
N ASN A 122 -11.43 0.95 2.45
CA ASN A 122 -12.58 1.84 2.26
C ASN A 122 -12.97 2.54 3.57
N ALA A 123 -13.03 1.79 4.69
CA ALA A 123 -13.30 2.37 6.00
C ALA A 123 -12.23 3.37 6.45
N THR A 124 -10.96 3.14 6.09
CA THR A 124 -9.85 4.07 6.33
C THR A 124 -10.02 5.34 5.51
N ALA A 125 -10.29 5.24 4.21
CA ALA A 125 -10.49 6.39 3.33
C ALA A 125 -11.62 7.30 3.83
N LEU A 126 -12.76 6.72 4.26
CA LEU A 126 -13.88 7.47 4.85
C LEU A 126 -13.51 8.24 6.13
N LYS A 127 -12.54 7.73 6.90
CA LYS A 127 -12.07 8.33 8.15
C LYS A 127 -10.82 9.18 7.99
N TRP A 128 -10.18 9.18 6.82
CA TRP A 128 -8.85 9.71 6.64
C TRP A 128 -8.72 11.18 7.05
N LYS A 129 -9.74 12.01 6.76
CA LYS A 129 -9.78 13.41 7.21
C LYS A 129 -9.64 13.59 8.72
N TYR A 130 -10.16 12.64 9.51
CA TYR A 130 -10.06 12.65 10.96
C TYR A 130 -8.68 12.16 11.42
N TYR A 131 -8.15 11.12 10.77
CA TYR A 131 -6.80 10.62 11.03
C TYR A 131 -5.73 11.66 10.72
N LYS A 132 -5.81 12.31 9.55
CA LYS A 132 -4.91 13.41 9.15
C LYS A 132 -4.90 14.55 10.16
N ARG A 133 -6.06 14.89 10.73
CA ARG A 133 -6.15 15.91 11.79
C ARG A 133 -5.44 15.47 13.06
N ILE A 134 -5.61 14.22 13.51
CA ILE A 134 -4.89 13.69 14.68
C ILE A 134 -3.37 13.69 14.41
N ILE A 135 -2.94 13.20 13.24
CA ILE A 135 -1.54 13.20 12.81
C ILE A 135 -0.93 14.61 12.86
N ASN A 136 -1.62 15.61 12.29
CA ASN A 136 -1.15 16.99 12.29
C ASN A 136 -1.05 17.58 13.71
N LEU A 137 -2.01 17.26 14.59
CA LEU A 137 -1.97 17.71 15.98
C LEU A 137 -0.85 17.03 16.78
N ALA A 138 -0.57 15.75 16.48
CA ALA A 138 0.53 15.00 17.08
C ALA A 138 1.88 15.60 16.68
N LYS A 139 2.08 15.85 15.37
CA LYS A 139 3.27 16.51 14.84
C LYS A 139 3.55 17.85 15.54
N ASN A 140 2.50 18.65 15.75
CA ASN A 140 2.64 19.99 16.32
C ASN A 140 2.64 20.01 17.87
N ASN A 141 2.69 18.85 18.53
CA ASN A 141 2.59 18.73 19.99
C ASN A 141 1.40 19.54 20.57
N SER A 142 0.26 19.52 19.87
CA SER A 142 -0.87 20.38 20.20
C SER A 142 -1.60 19.91 21.46
N GLU A 143 -1.97 20.85 22.33
CA GLU A 143 -2.82 20.61 23.51
C GLU A 143 -4.20 20.00 23.15
N TYR A 144 -4.64 20.17 21.90
CA TYR A 144 -5.91 19.66 21.39
C TYR A 144 -5.84 18.21 20.89
N LEU A 145 -4.68 17.57 20.91
CA LEU A 145 -4.50 16.22 20.37
C LEU A 145 -5.42 15.19 21.08
N THR A 146 -5.39 15.15 22.41
CA THR A 146 -6.11 14.15 23.20
C THR A 146 -7.63 14.24 23.01
N GLN A 147 -8.19 15.44 22.96
CA GLN A 147 -9.63 15.60 22.70
C GLN A 147 -10.00 15.10 21.30
N GLU A 148 -9.10 15.25 20.32
CA GLU A 148 -9.35 14.88 18.95
C GLU A 148 -9.23 13.36 18.74
N ILE A 149 -8.25 12.73 19.39
CA ILE A 149 -8.16 11.27 19.50
C ILE A 149 -9.46 10.70 20.05
N LYS A 150 -9.99 11.28 21.14
CA LYS A 150 -11.22 10.79 21.82
C LYS A 150 -12.49 10.92 21.00
N LYS A 151 -12.52 11.76 19.95
CA LYS A 151 -13.65 11.85 19.00
C LYS A 151 -13.66 10.68 18.01
N VAL A 152 -12.50 10.08 17.75
CA VAL A 152 -12.31 9.04 16.73
C VAL A 152 -12.18 7.66 17.38
N PHE A 153 -11.44 7.58 18.48
CA PHE A 153 -11.15 6.37 19.22
C PHE A 153 -11.72 6.46 20.64
N TYR A 154 -12.20 5.33 21.15
CA TYR A 154 -12.81 5.23 22.47
C TYR A 154 -12.39 3.92 23.16
N GLY A 155 -12.36 3.92 24.50
CA GLY A 155 -12.00 2.76 25.30
C GLY A 155 -10.75 2.99 26.17
N GLN A 156 -10.40 1.98 26.97
CA GLN A 156 -9.36 2.10 28.00
C GLN A 156 -7.95 2.37 27.45
N TYR A 157 -7.69 2.06 26.18
CA TYR A 157 -6.39 2.25 25.54
C TYR A 157 -6.23 3.63 24.88
N PHE A 158 -7.28 4.45 24.87
CA PHE A 158 -7.30 5.80 24.29
C PHE A 158 -7.54 6.89 25.34
N GLN A 159 -7.15 6.61 26.59
CA GLN A 159 -7.28 7.58 27.68
C GLN A 159 -6.27 8.73 27.54
N CYS A 160 -5.10 8.45 26.95
CA CYS A 160 -4.00 9.40 26.70
C CYS A 160 -3.54 10.07 27.99
N ARG A 161 -3.27 9.27 29.03
CA ARG A 161 -2.88 9.72 30.37
C ARG A 161 -1.41 10.13 30.45
N ASP A 162 -0.59 9.55 29.58
CA ASP A 162 0.83 9.85 29.46
C ASP A 162 1.25 9.91 27.99
N VAL A 163 2.54 10.16 27.77
CA VAL A 163 3.14 10.25 26.43
C VAL A 163 3.12 8.91 25.69
N PHE A 164 3.19 7.77 26.39
CA PHE A 164 3.15 6.44 25.77
C PHE A 164 1.76 6.09 25.27
N GLU A 165 0.72 6.36 26.05
CA GLU A 165 -0.67 6.17 25.63
C GLU A 165 -1.04 7.11 24.50
N THR A 166 -0.53 8.34 24.51
CA THR A 166 -0.74 9.30 23.41
C THR A 166 -0.06 8.81 22.14
N LEU A 167 1.22 8.40 22.22
CA LEU A 167 1.97 7.82 21.10
C LEU A 167 1.26 6.58 20.54
N ARG A 168 0.84 5.66 21.40
CA ARG A 168 0.08 4.45 21.04
C ARG A 168 -1.25 4.80 20.38
N ALA A 169 -1.97 5.77 20.90
CA ALA A 169 -3.26 6.19 20.34
C ALA A 169 -3.11 6.78 18.93
N VAL A 170 -2.04 7.53 18.66
CA VAL A 170 -1.72 8.01 17.31
C VAL A 170 -1.34 6.83 16.40
N HIS A 171 -0.47 5.94 16.86
CA HIS A 171 -0.06 4.75 16.12
C HIS A 171 -1.22 3.81 15.77
N MET A 172 -2.31 3.82 16.55
CA MET A 172 -3.52 3.05 16.23
C MET A 172 -4.20 3.46 14.92
N ILE A 173 -3.89 4.64 14.39
CA ILE A 173 -4.25 5.03 13.02
C ILE A 173 -3.61 4.10 12.01
N GLU A 174 -2.34 3.73 12.18
CA GLU A 174 -1.59 2.87 11.25
C GLU A 174 -2.10 1.43 11.34
N VAL A 175 -2.30 0.95 12.56
CA VAL A 175 -2.81 -0.40 12.82
C VAL A 175 -4.21 -0.61 12.23
N HIS A 176 -5.14 0.31 12.53
CA HIS A 176 -6.51 0.23 12.02
C HIS A 176 -6.63 0.66 10.56
N GLY A 177 -5.78 1.59 10.14
CA GLY A 177 -5.83 2.21 8.82
C GLY A 177 -5.24 1.34 7.73
N PHE A 178 -4.08 0.72 8.01
CA PHE A 178 -3.25 0.11 6.99
C PHE A 178 -2.75 -1.29 7.36
N TYR A 179 -2.29 -1.54 8.59
CA TYR A 179 -1.67 -2.84 8.90
C TYR A 179 -2.68 -3.98 8.79
N SER A 180 -3.88 -3.78 9.33
CA SER A 180 -4.91 -4.80 9.31
C SER A 180 -5.45 -5.15 7.91
N SER A 181 -5.17 -4.34 6.89
CA SER A 181 -5.54 -4.56 5.49
C SER A 181 -4.37 -4.97 4.61
N LEU A 182 -3.21 -4.31 4.75
CA LEU A 182 -2.10 -4.42 3.81
C LEU A 182 -0.88 -5.16 4.35
N LYS A 183 -0.73 -5.28 5.68
CA LYS A 183 0.47 -5.83 6.30
C LYS A 183 0.13 -6.50 7.64
N LYS A 184 -0.80 -7.47 7.58
CA LYS A 184 -1.39 -8.14 8.75
C LYS A 184 -0.38 -8.98 9.53
N ASP A 185 0.69 -9.40 8.88
CA ASP A 185 1.87 -10.02 9.49
C ASP A 185 2.46 -9.19 10.63
N ILE A 186 2.32 -7.86 10.61
CA ILE A 186 2.68 -6.99 11.75
C ILE A 186 1.90 -7.36 13.02
N LEU A 187 0.62 -7.72 12.85
CA LEU A 187 -0.31 -8.00 13.95
C LEU A 187 -0.32 -9.48 14.36
N ASP A 188 -0.05 -10.36 13.41
CA ASP A 188 -0.11 -11.81 13.62
C ASP A 188 1.20 -12.35 14.24
N ASP A 189 2.34 -11.70 14.00
CA ASP A 189 3.64 -12.08 14.55
C ASP A 189 4.34 -10.90 15.25
N LEU A 190 4.12 -10.76 16.56
CA LEU A 190 4.75 -9.69 17.36
C LEU A 190 6.26 -9.94 17.62
N SER A 191 6.81 -11.09 17.22
CA SER A 191 8.19 -11.46 17.57
C SER A 191 9.21 -10.50 16.95
N PHE A 192 8.94 -9.94 15.78
CA PHE A 192 9.82 -8.97 15.16
C PHE A 192 9.74 -7.60 15.86
N CYS A 193 8.54 -7.17 16.27
CA CYS A 193 8.32 -5.94 17.04
C CYS A 193 9.05 -5.99 18.39
N GLU A 194 8.84 -7.09 19.13
CA GLU A 194 9.52 -7.33 20.40
C GLU A 194 11.04 -7.47 20.21
N GLY A 195 11.47 -7.99 19.06
CA GLY A 195 12.87 -8.13 18.72
C GLY A 195 13.63 -6.81 18.76
N VAL A 196 13.01 -5.72 18.29
CA VAL A 196 13.62 -4.37 18.30
C VAL A 196 13.94 -3.92 19.72
N LEU A 197 12.98 -4.04 20.65
CA LEU A 197 13.15 -3.63 22.05
C LEU A 197 14.13 -4.52 22.84
N LYS A 198 14.46 -5.70 22.31
CA LYS A 198 15.43 -6.64 22.90
C LYS A 198 16.86 -6.46 22.35
N LEU A 199 17.07 -5.56 21.40
CA LEU A 199 18.41 -5.26 20.89
C LEU A 199 19.27 -4.57 21.96
N ASP A 200 20.59 -4.59 21.74
CA ASP A 200 21.54 -3.99 22.66
C ASP A 200 21.23 -2.49 22.90
N ALA A 201 21.07 -2.14 24.18
CA ALA A 201 20.63 -0.81 24.57
C ALA A 201 21.65 0.29 24.25
N VAL A 202 22.95 -0.02 24.34
CA VAL A 202 24.01 0.94 24.02
C VAL A 202 23.98 1.24 22.52
N GLN A 203 23.80 0.21 21.70
CA GLN A 203 23.74 0.34 20.25
C GLN A 203 22.45 1.01 19.76
N LEU A 204 21.29 0.72 20.36
CA LEU A 204 20.05 1.45 20.07
C LEU A 204 20.17 2.94 20.40
N LYS A 205 20.83 3.28 21.52
CA LYS A 205 21.10 4.68 21.87
C LYS A 205 22.02 5.36 20.85
N LYS A 206 23.03 4.66 20.35
CA LYS A 206 23.88 5.17 19.25
C LYS A 206 23.07 5.39 17.97
N LEU A 207 22.17 4.47 17.61
CA LEU A 207 21.28 4.64 16.46
C LEU A 207 20.41 5.90 16.60
N LEU A 208 19.76 6.08 17.75
CA LEU A 208 18.98 7.29 18.01
C LEU A 208 19.84 8.55 17.92
N GLY A 209 21.03 8.53 18.52
CA GLY A 209 21.97 9.65 18.44
C GLY A 209 22.41 9.96 17.01
N PHE A 210 22.61 8.93 16.17
CA PHE A 210 22.92 9.09 14.75
C PHE A 210 21.74 9.72 14.00
N LEU A 211 20.52 9.22 14.20
CA LEU A 211 19.33 9.77 13.53
C LEU A 211 19.12 11.25 13.88
N GLU A 212 19.23 11.59 15.17
CA GLU A 212 19.05 12.96 15.67
C GLU A 212 20.22 13.91 15.35
N SER A 213 21.33 13.42 14.79
CA SER A 213 22.46 14.25 14.37
C SER A 213 22.55 14.48 12.86
N HIS A 214 21.61 13.96 12.07
CA HIS A 214 21.64 14.02 10.61
C HIS A 214 20.33 14.58 10.04
N ASP A 215 20.42 15.76 9.43
CA ASP A 215 19.30 16.39 8.73
C ASP A 215 18.68 15.46 7.69
N GLY A 216 17.34 15.38 7.67
CA GLY A 216 16.57 14.48 6.82
C GLY A 216 16.41 13.06 7.39
N PHE A 217 16.99 12.78 8.56
CA PHE A 217 16.91 11.49 9.25
C PHE A 217 16.44 11.60 10.71
N HIS A 218 16.12 12.81 11.19
CA HIS A 218 15.47 12.97 12.49
C HIS A 218 14.21 12.11 12.55
N ILE A 219 13.92 11.52 13.70
CA ILE A 219 12.80 10.58 13.85
C ILE A 219 11.47 11.22 13.42
N GLU A 220 11.28 12.50 13.70
CA GLU A 220 10.07 13.24 13.31
C GLU A 220 10.01 13.52 11.80
N GLU A 221 11.15 13.76 11.13
CA GLU A 221 11.21 13.95 9.68
C GLU A 221 10.93 12.64 8.94
N LEU A 222 11.48 11.52 9.43
CA LEU A 222 11.19 10.19 8.90
C LEU A 222 9.70 9.86 9.06
N GLN A 223 9.11 10.13 10.23
CA GLN A 223 7.68 9.92 10.44
C GLN A 223 6.82 10.83 9.55
N GLU A 224 7.21 12.10 9.36
CA GLU A 224 6.51 13.00 8.45
C GLU A 224 6.51 12.48 7.01
N SER A 225 7.63 11.95 6.53
CA SER A 225 7.72 11.37 5.19
C SER A 225 6.77 10.19 5.01
N ILE A 226 6.61 9.34 6.03
CA ILE A 226 5.66 8.22 6.04
C ILE A 226 4.22 8.76 5.94
N TYR A 227 3.86 9.76 6.74
CA TYR A 227 2.51 10.32 6.74
C TYR A 227 2.16 11.05 5.44
N LYS A 228 3.13 11.65 4.76
CA LYS A 228 2.94 12.19 3.40
C LYS A 228 2.53 11.08 2.43
N VAL A 229 3.27 9.97 2.42
CA VAL A 229 2.98 8.83 1.53
C VAL A 229 1.64 8.16 1.89
N TYR A 230 1.23 8.16 3.16
CA TYR A 230 -0.10 7.68 3.53
C TYR A 230 -1.23 8.53 2.92
N ASP A 231 -1.07 9.85 2.91
CA ASP A 231 -2.04 10.77 2.31
C ASP A 231 -2.15 10.56 0.80
N GLU A 232 -0.99 10.41 0.14
CA GLU A 232 -0.92 10.09 -1.29
C GLU A 232 -1.55 8.73 -1.60
N PHE A 233 -1.25 7.69 -0.81
CA PHE A 233 -1.82 6.36 -0.99
C PHE A 233 -3.35 6.40 -0.91
N ILE A 234 -3.94 7.12 0.05
CA ILE A 234 -5.40 7.25 0.17
C ILE A 234 -6.02 7.95 -1.04
N SER A 235 -5.26 8.77 -1.78
CA SER A 235 -5.76 9.36 -3.02
C SER A 235 -5.75 8.39 -4.22
N VAL A 236 -4.90 7.36 -4.20
CA VAL A 236 -4.72 6.42 -5.32
C VAL A 236 -5.17 4.98 -5.02
N TYR A 237 -5.51 4.63 -3.78
CA TYR A 237 -5.66 3.23 -3.36
C TYR A 237 -6.65 2.43 -4.21
N GLN A 238 -7.75 3.04 -4.66
CA GLN A 238 -8.76 2.37 -5.50
C GLN A 238 -8.19 1.91 -6.84
N ARG A 239 -7.19 2.66 -7.36
CA ARG A 239 -6.47 2.34 -8.59
C ARG A 239 -5.57 1.12 -8.39
N LEU A 240 -5.06 0.93 -7.17
CA LEU A 240 -4.16 -0.17 -6.82
C LEU A 240 -4.88 -1.42 -6.30
N ILE A 241 -6.21 -1.43 -6.21
CA ILE A 241 -6.94 -2.62 -5.71
C ILE A 241 -6.71 -3.85 -6.60
N PRO A 242 -6.71 -3.78 -7.94
CA PRO A 242 -6.37 -4.92 -8.78
C PRO A 242 -4.96 -5.46 -8.51
N ALA A 243 -4.00 -4.59 -8.22
CA ALA A 243 -2.64 -4.97 -7.83
C ALA A 243 -2.58 -5.59 -6.42
N LEU A 244 -3.38 -5.09 -5.48
CA LEU A 244 -3.56 -5.74 -4.18
C LEU A 244 -4.20 -7.13 -4.35
N ALA A 245 -5.15 -7.27 -5.28
CA ALA A 245 -5.82 -8.53 -5.54
C ALA A 245 -4.75 -9.58 -5.84
N ILE A 246 -3.94 -9.43 -6.88
CA ILE A 246 -3.01 -10.47 -7.34
C ILE A 246 -2.09 -11.05 -6.24
N GLN A 247 -1.83 -10.31 -5.16
CA GLN A 247 -1.09 -10.80 -3.99
C GLN A 247 -1.79 -11.94 -3.22
N TYR A 248 -3.09 -12.15 -3.44
CA TYR A 248 -3.92 -13.24 -2.90
C TYR A 248 -4.03 -14.43 -3.86
N CYS A 249 -3.43 -14.37 -5.04
CA CYS A 249 -3.39 -15.44 -6.01
C CYS A 249 -2.08 -16.23 -5.96
N LYS A 250 -2.06 -17.37 -6.65
CA LYS A 250 -0.85 -18.20 -6.83
C LYS A 250 0.12 -17.49 -7.77
N ASP A 251 1.40 -17.63 -7.53
CA ASP A 251 2.44 -17.10 -8.41
C ASP A 251 2.27 -17.65 -9.84
N GLY A 252 2.48 -16.80 -10.85
CA GLY A 252 2.34 -17.18 -12.26
C GLY A 252 0.91 -17.40 -12.76
N SER A 253 -0.11 -16.98 -12.00
CA SER A 253 -1.52 -17.14 -12.40
C SER A 253 -2.00 -16.18 -13.50
N PHE A 254 -1.25 -15.09 -13.74
CA PHE A 254 -1.69 -14.01 -14.63
C PHE A 254 -0.88 -13.99 -15.91
N ASN A 255 -1.57 -13.78 -17.03
CA ASN A 255 -0.92 -13.46 -18.29
C ASN A 255 -0.87 -11.94 -18.45
N TRP A 256 0.27 -11.33 -18.13
CA TRP A 256 0.46 -9.88 -18.21
C TRP A 256 0.24 -9.28 -19.59
N GLU A 257 0.36 -10.06 -20.68
CA GLU A 257 0.08 -9.58 -22.03
C GLU A 257 -1.42 -9.36 -22.24
N GLU A 258 -2.24 -10.23 -21.65
CA GLU A 258 -3.68 -10.30 -21.90
C GLU A 258 -4.53 -9.70 -20.77
N GLU A 259 -4.00 -9.69 -19.56
CA GLU A 259 -4.66 -9.22 -18.34
C GLU A 259 -3.98 -7.94 -17.83
N GLY A 260 -4.78 -7.03 -17.32
CA GLY A 260 -4.33 -5.74 -16.82
C GLY A 260 -5.34 -5.12 -15.86
N SER A 261 -5.26 -3.80 -15.71
CA SER A 261 -6.13 -3.02 -14.83
C SER A 261 -7.00 -2.08 -15.65
N THR A 262 -8.24 -1.85 -15.21
CA THR A 262 -9.13 -0.83 -15.80
C THR A 262 -9.52 0.23 -14.79
N THR A 263 -8.81 0.33 -13.67
CA THR A 263 -9.02 1.35 -12.63
C THR A 263 -8.00 2.49 -12.75
N SER A 264 -6.98 2.35 -13.59
CA SER A 264 -5.87 3.29 -13.70
C SER A 264 -5.21 3.23 -15.08
N CYS A 265 -4.40 4.24 -15.37
CA CYS A 265 -3.30 4.16 -16.33
C CYS A 265 -1.97 4.50 -15.65
N PHE A 266 -0.85 4.34 -16.38
CA PHE A 266 0.49 4.64 -15.88
C PHE A 266 0.60 6.03 -15.24
N GLU A 267 0.04 7.05 -15.88
CA GLU A 267 0.09 8.44 -15.40
C GLU A 267 -0.63 8.66 -14.06
N ASP A 268 -1.68 7.89 -13.78
CA ASP A 268 -2.44 8.01 -12.53
C ASP A 268 -1.65 7.54 -11.31
N VAL A 269 -0.69 6.63 -11.51
CA VAL A 269 0.06 5.95 -10.43
C VAL A 269 1.52 6.43 -10.40
N LYS A 270 2.04 6.97 -11.51
CA LYS A 270 3.44 7.37 -11.71
C LYS A 270 4.02 8.18 -10.55
N GLN A 271 3.32 9.22 -10.10
CA GLN A 271 3.82 10.10 -9.06
C GLN A 271 3.93 9.38 -7.71
N PHE A 272 2.87 8.64 -7.33
CA PHE A 272 2.88 7.83 -6.11
C PHE A 272 4.00 6.78 -6.12
N TYR A 273 4.26 6.13 -7.26
CA TYR A 273 5.38 5.20 -7.41
C TYR A 273 6.74 5.86 -7.14
N LEU A 274 6.97 7.08 -7.65
CA LEU A 274 8.20 7.82 -7.40
C LEU A 274 8.34 8.20 -5.92
N ASP A 275 7.26 8.72 -5.33
CA ASP A 275 7.25 9.18 -3.94
C ASP A 275 7.46 8.03 -2.94
N VAL A 276 6.81 6.88 -3.17
CA VAL A 276 6.97 5.68 -2.33
C VAL A 276 8.39 5.11 -2.47
N TYR A 277 8.98 5.12 -3.67
CA TYR A 277 10.36 4.71 -3.89
C TYR A 277 11.35 5.61 -3.14
N GLU A 278 11.23 6.93 -3.30
CA GLU A 278 12.17 7.86 -2.65
C GLU A 278 12.10 7.81 -1.13
N THR A 279 10.87 7.72 -0.61
CA THR A 279 10.58 7.64 0.81
C THR A 279 11.09 6.33 1.39
N LEU A 280 10.76 5.19 0.79
CA LEU A 280 11.25 3.88 1.23
C LEU A 280 12.78 3.84 1.22
N GLY A 281 13.43 4.28 0.14
CA GLY A 281 14.89 4.34 0.06
C GLY A 281 15.53 5.27 1.11
N ASN A 282 14.81 6.26 1.63
CA ASN A 282 15.29 7.04 2.79
C ASN A 282 15.15 6.26 4.09
N LEU A 283 13.98 5.65 4.28
CA LEU A 283 13.62 4.91 5.48
C LEU A 283 14.45 3.64 5.70
N LEU A 284 15.08 3.08 4.65
CA LEU A 284 15.92 1.87 4.74
C LEU A 284 17.08 1.98 5.75
N ILE A 285 17.48 3.19 6.16
CA ILE A 285 18.46 3.36 7.25
C ILE A 285 18.04 2.62 8.53
N ILE A 286 16.74 2.62 8.86
CA ILE A 286 16.21 2.01 10.08
C ILE A 286 16.40 0.48 10.06
N PRO A 287 15.80 -0.29 9.14
CA PRO A 287 15.92 -1.75 9.13
C PRO A 287 17.38 -2.21 8.94
N VAL A 288 18.19 -1.48 8.16
CA VAL A 288 19.61 -1.80 7.99
C VAL A 288 20.38 -1.62 9.30
N ALA A 289 20.19 -0.51 10.01
CA ALA A 289 20.82 -0.31 11.31
C ALA A 289 20.37 -1.35 12.33
N LEU A 290 19.08 -1.71 12.37
CA LEU A 290 18.57 -2.76 13.25
C LEU A 290 19.22 -4.12 12.96
N ASN A 291 19.43 -4.45 11.68
CA ASN A 291 20.16 -5.66 11.29
C ASN A 291 21.63 -5.60 11.69
N ASN A 292 22.29 -4.46 11.53
CA ASN A 292 23.69 -4.29 11.97
C ASN A 292 23.82 -4.58 13.47
N ILE A 293 22.94 -4.01 14.29
CA ILE A 293 22.91 -4.28 15.74
C ILE A 293 22.66 -5.77 16.00
N LYS A 294 21.68 -6.38 15.32
CA LYS A 294 21.29 -7.77 15.58
C LYS A 294 22.33 -8.81 15.16
N TYR A 295 22.89 -8.66 13.96
CA TYR A 295 23.75 -9.67 13.36
C TYR A 295 25.25 -9.39 13.55
N ARG A 296 25.61 -8.14 13.88
CA ARG A 296 27.01 -7.70 13.97
C ARG A 296 27.35 -6.98 15.28
N ALA A 297 26.38 -6.85 16.19
CA ALA A 297 26.53 -6.24 17.52
C ALA A 297 27.03 -4.77 17.50
N ASP A 298 26.97 -4.10 16.35
CA ASP A 298 27.40 -2.72 16.21
C ASP A 298 26.60 -2.01 15.12
N VAL A 299 26.07 -0.83 15.43
CA VAL A 299 25.17 -0.07 14.55
C VAL A 299 25.82 0.31 13.22
N ASP A 300 27.13 0.58 13.24
CA ASP A 300 27.92 0.95 12.06
C ASP A 300 28.48 -0.25 11.29
N SER A 301 28.43 -1.45 11.85
CA SER A 301 28.99 -2.61 11.16
C SER A 301 28.08 -3.02 9.99
N MET A 302 28.44 -2.57 8.78
CA MET A 302 27.64 -2.78 7.57
C MET A 302 27.81 -4.18 6.98
N ASN A 303 26.77 -4.69 6.33
CA ASN A 303 26.91 -5.85 5.46
C ASN A 303 27.78 -5.48 4.23
N PRO A 304 28.83 -6.27 3.87
CA PRO A 304 29.76 -5.93 2.79
C PRO A 304 29.18 -6.17 1.38
N ILE A 305 28.00 -5.60 1.10
CA ILE A 305 27.29 -5.68 -0.18
C ILE A 305 27.83 -4.63 -1.15
N GLU A 306 28.00 -3.40 -0.66
CA GLU A 306 28.50 -2.26 -1.42
C GLU A 306 29.96 -1.97 -1.07
N LYS A 307 30.74 -1.61 -2.08
CA LYS A 307 32.15 -1.28 -1.89
C LYS A 307 32.28 0.03 -1.13
N ASN A 308 33.23 0.10 -0.19
CA ASN A 308 33.53 1.29 0.61
C ASN A 308 32.36 1.77 1.49
N VAL A 309 31.45 0.87 1.87
CA VAL A 309 30.37 1.17 2.82
C VAL A 309 30.66 0.43 4.11
N SER A 310 31.11 1.18 5.11
CA SER A 310 31.61 0.62 6.38
C SER A 310 30.94 1.19 7.63
N SER A 311 30.03 2.15 7.45
CA SER A 311 29.29 2.86 8.50
C SER A 311 27.92 3.30 7.99
N LEU A 312 27.04 3.74 8.91
CA LEU A 312 25.77 4.37 8.52
C LEU A 312 26.00 5.70 7.77
N ASP A 313 27.07 6.42 8.09
CA ASP A 313 27.53 7.61 7.39
C ASP A 313 27.82 7.35 5.91
N ASP A 314 28.47 6.22 5.60
CA ASP A 314 28.71 5.81 4.22
C ASP A 314 27.41 5.39 3.53
N PHE A 315 26.52 4.71 4.27
CA PHE A 315 25.22 4.27 3.74
C PHE A 315 24.34 5.44 3.31
N ILE A 316 24.22 6.51 4.11
CA ILE A 316 23.39 7.66 3.73
C ILE A 316 23.95 8.44 2.54
N LYS A 317 25.24 8.30 2.21
CA LYS A 317 25.86 8.88 1.00
C LYS A 317 25.55 8.08 -0.27
N LEU A 318 25.04 6.84 -0.13
CA LEU A 318 24.64 6.05 -1.28
C LEU A 318 23.46 6.66 -2.01
N THR A 319 23.44 6.46 -3.32
CA THR A 319 22.22 6.67 -4.13
C THR A 319 21.09 5.78 -3.60
N LYS A 320 19.84 6.23 -3.76
CA LYS A 320 18.66 5.43 -3.37
C LYS A 320 18.68 4.04 -4.00
N ALA A 321 19.06 3.97 -5.28
CA ALA A 321 19.27 2.73 -6.01
C ALA A 321 20.18 1.74 -5.26
N SER A 322 21.35 2.18 -4.80
CA SER A 322 22.29 1.34 -4.06
C SER A 322 21.79 0.95 -2.67
N ARG A 323 21.01 1.81 -2.00
CA ARG A 323 20.44 1.47 -0.68
C ARG A 323 19.54 0.23 -0.72
N TYR A 324 18.82 0.03 -1.82
CA TYR A 324 17.98 -1.17 -2.01
C TYR A 324 18.78 -2.48 -2.08
N HIS A 325 20.08 -2.46 -2.36
CA HIS A 325 20.90 -3.67 -2.28
C HIS A 325 21.00 -4.24 -0.86
N PHE A 326 20.69 -3.44 0.16
CA PHE A 326 20.62 -3.87 1.55
C PHE A 326 19.26 -4.46 1.95
N CYS A 327 18.28 -4.54 1.03
CA CYS A 327 17.04 -5.28 1.25
C CYS A 327 17.29 -6.81 1.17
N ILE A 328 17.94 -7.36 2.19
CA ILE A 328 18.35 -8.78 2.21
C ILE A 328 17.30 -9.64 2.90
N ASP A 329 16.85 -10.70 2.23
CA ASP A 329 15.85 -11.63 2.76
C ASP A 329 16.34 -12.47 3.96
N SER A 330 17.64 -12.72 4.04
CA SER A 330 18.25 -13.49 5.15
C SER A 330 18.43 -12.69 6.44
N GLU A 331 18.29 -11.37 6.40
CA GLU A 331 18.34 -10.51 7.58
C GLU A 331 16.93 -10.07 7.98
N VAL A 332 16.54 -10.35 9.22
CA VAL A 332 15.13 -10.29 9.66
C VAL A 332 14.43 -8.95 9.42
N TYR A 333 15.06 -7.80 9.67
CA TYR A 333 14.38 -6.50 9.60
C TYR A 333 14.21 -5.99 8.17
N THR A 334 15.10 -6.38 7.26
CA THR A 334 14.98 -6.06 5.83
C THR A 334 14.15 -7.12 5.09
N GLY A 335 14.32 -8.40 5.41
CA GLY A 335 13.58 -9.50 4.81
C GLY A 335 12.09 -9.48 5.16
N PHE A 336 11.72 -8.95 6.33
CA PHE A 336 10.31 -8.74 6.70
C PHE A 336 9.57 -7.79 5.74
N LEU A 337 10.28 -6.82 5.17
CA LEU A 337 9.69 -5.81 4.29
C LEU A 337 9.22 -6.41 2.97
N LYS A 338 9.89 -7.47 2.47
CA LYS A 338 9.60 -8.11 1.17
C LYS A 338 9.53 -7.10 0.03
N VAL A 339 10.51 -6.19 -0.03
CA VAL A 339 10.53 -5.10 -1.00
C VAL A 339 10.68 -5.65 -2.41
N LEU A 340 9.76 -5.26 -3.30
CA LEU A 340 9.85 -5.47 -4.74
C LEU A 340 10.05 -4.10 -5.41
N VAL A 341 11.11 -3.95 -6.21
CA VAL A 341 11.45 -2.66 -6.81
C VAL A 341 12.19 -2.78 -8.15
N ASN A 342 11.75 -2.01 -9.16
CA ASN A 342 12.47 -1.83 -10.41
C ASN A 342 13.23 -0.50 -10.46
N VAL A 343 14.47 -0.51 -9.95
CA VAL A 343 15.37 0.66 -9.94
C VAL A 343 15.59 1.25 -11.34
N LYS A 344 15.62 0.42 -12.38
CA LYS A 344 15.86 0.86 -13.75
C LYS A 344 14.65 1.59 -14.33
N LEU A 345 13.45 1.05 -14.11
CA LEU A 345 12.21 1.72 -14.48
C LEU A 345 12.09 3.06 -13.73
N ARG A 346 12.25 3.07 -12.40
CA ARG A 346 12.22 4.31 -11.61
C ARG A 346 13.13 5.39 -12.17
N ASN A 347 14.38 5.04 -12.49
CA ASN A 347 15.34 6.00 -13.02
C ASN A 347 14.94 6.52 -14.41
N ALA A 348 14.41 5.65 -15.27
CA ALA A 348 13.88 6.06 -16.56
C ALA A 348 12.70 7.04 -16.42
N ILE A 349 11.79 6.78 -15.47
CA ILE A 349 10.67 7.69 -15.15
C ILE A 349 11.22 9.06 -14.74
N GLY A 350 12.19 9.11 -13.83
CA GLY A 350 12.81 10.35 -13.38
C GLY A 350 13.55 11.14 -14.46
N HIS A 351 13.93 10.49 -15.57
CA HIS A 351 14.56 11.11 -16.73
C HIS A 351 13.62 11.36 -17.91
N ASN A 352 12.31 11.09 -17.75
CA ASN A 352 11.32 11.13 -18.83
C ASN A 352 11.68 10.24 -20.03
N ASP A 353 12.41 9.14 -19.81
CA ASP A 353 12.79 8.16 -20.82
C ASP A 353 11.83 6.95 -20.82
N VAL A 354 10.53 7.24 -20.75
CA VAL A 354 9.43 6.25 -20.65
C VAL A 354 8.33 6.59 -21.64
N GLU A 355 7.81 5.55 -22.29
CA GLU A 355 6.65 5.57 -23.19
C GLU A 355 5.61 4.59 -22.64
N TYR A 356 4.33 4.92 -22.69
CA TYR A 356 3.23 4.06 -22.25
C TYR A 356 2.21 3.86 -23.36
N ASP A 357 1.95 2.59 -23.71
CA ASP A 357 0.88 2.23 -24.63
C ASP A 357 -0.39 1.86 -23.84
N TYR A 358 -1.45 2.65 -24.01
CA TYR A 358 -2.70 2.51 -23.27
C TYR A 358 -3.46 1.22 -23.61
N ALA A 359 -3.33 0.67 -24.83
CA ALA A 359 -4.11 -0.48 -25.27
C ALA A 359 -3.53 -1.79 -24.71
N SER A 360 -2.23 -1.99 -24.90
CA SER A 360 -1.47 -3.12 -24.35
C SER A 360 -1.09 -2.92 -22.89
N GLN A 361 -1.27 -1.71 -22.33
CA GLN A 361 -0.83 -1.33 -20.99
C GLN A 361 0.67 -1.61 -20.76
N LEU A 362 1.48 -1.47 -21.80
CA LEU A 362 2.90 -1.76 -21.79
C LEU A 362 3.69 -0.47 -21.56
N ILE A 363 4.49 -0.46 -20.50
CA ILE A 363 5.46 0.59 -20.20
C ILE A 363 6.77 0.20 -20.87
N THR A 364 7.27 1.05 -21.77
CA THR A 364 8.56 0.87 -22.44
C THR A 364 9.53 1.93 -21.96
N TYR A 365 10.71 1.53 -21.52
CA TYR A 365 11.66 2.46 -20.90
C TYR A 365 13.11 2.21 -21.29
N ILE A 366 13.94 3.26 -21.21
CA ILE A 366 15.38 3.18 -21.47
C ILE A 366 16.10 3.03 -20.12
N PRO A 367 16.64 1.85 -19.78
CA PRO A 367 17.25 1.60 -18.47
C PRO A 367 18.60 2.30 -18.26
N ASN A 368 19.25 2.76 -19.33
CA ASN A 368 20.51 3.48 -19.27
C ASN A 368 20.49 4.65 -20.27
N PRO A 369 20.43 5.91 -19.83
CA PRO A 369 20.41 7.07 -20.72
C PRO A 369 21.62 7.15 -21.66
N LYS A 370 22.76 6.53 -21.30
CA LYS A 370 23.97 6.47 -22.14
C LYS A 370 23.87 5.48 -23.31
N ASP A 371 22.92 4.54 -23.26
CA ASP A 371 22.69 3.53 -24.29
C ASP A 371 21.19 3.43 -24.60
N ARG A 372 20.68 4.40 -25.37
CA ARG A 372 19.27 4.50 -25.77
C ARG A 372 18.81 3.37 -26.70
N THR A 373 19.72 2.52 -27.19
CA THR A 373 19.37 1.39 -28.07
C THR A 373 18.73 0.24 -27.31
N LYS A 374 19.02 0.11 -26.01
CA LYS A 374 18.41 -0.89 -25.16
C LYS A 374 17.12 -0.35 -24.59
N LYS A 375 16.02 -1.03 -24.88
CA LYS A 375 14.72 -0.79 -24.25
C LYS A 375 14.36 -1.99 -23.37
N LYS A 376 13.63 -1.72 -22.29
CA LYS A 376 12.99 -2.72 -21.44
C LYS A 376 11.50 -2.43 -21.37
N THR A 377 10.74 -3.42 -20.96
CA THR A 377 9.29 -3.33 -20.86
C THR A 377 8.79 -3.88 -19.54
N GLU A 378 7.65 -3.37 -19.09
CA GLU A 378 6.93 -3.81 -17.90
C GLU A 378 5.44 -3.50 -18.08
N TYR A 379 4.55 -4.38 -17.64
CA TYR A 379 3.12 -4.11 -17.76
C TYR A 379 2.60 -3.26 -16.59
N LEU A 380 1.52 -2.49 -16.82
CA LEU A 380 0.93 -1.60 -15.82
C LEU A 380 0.68 -2.30 -14.48
N LEU A 381 0.09 -3.50 -14.50
CA LEU A 381 -0.28 -4.22 -13.28
C LEU A 381 0.95 -4.72 -12.50
N GLU A 382 2.07 -4.98 -13.18
CA GLU A 382 3.36 -5.25 -12.51
C GLU A 382 3.85 -4.00 -11.79
N PHE A 383 3.84 -2.86 -12.48
CA PHE A 383 4.23 -1.55 -11.94
C PHE A 383 3.37 -1.11 -10.74
N GLU A 384 2.05 -1.29 -10.82
CA GLU A 384 1.12 -1.03 -9.72
C GLU A 384 1.41 -1.94 -8.51
N ASN A 385 1.75 -3.21 -8.76
CA ASN A 385 2.08 -4.17 -7.72
C ASN A 385 3.42 -3.84 -7.05
N GLU A 386 4.40 -3.35 -7.80
CA GLU A 386 5.64 -2.80 -7.23
C GLU A 386 5.33 -1.61 -6.30
N ALA A 387 4.49 -0.66 -6.72
CA ALA A 387 4.08 0.47 -5.88
C ALA A 387 3.43 0.00 -4.57
N MET A 388 2.54 -1.00 -4.64
CA MET A 388 1.88 -1.60 -3.48
C MET A 388 2.90 -2.27 -2.54
N HIS A 389 3.84 -3.06 -3.06
CA HIS A 389 4.87 -3.71 -2.25
C HIS A 389 5.81 -2.72 -1.57
N MET A 390 6.21 -1.65 -2.27
CA MET A 390 7.02 -0.59 -1.66
C MET A 390 6.26 0.10 -0.51
N PHE A 391 4.97 0.39 -0.72
CA PHE A 391 4.11 0.96 0.33
C PHE A 391 3.98 0.03 1.54
N GLN A 392 3.77 -1.26 1.32
CA GLN A 392 3.75 -2.29 2.37
C GLN A 392 5.09 -2.39 3.11
N GLY A 393 6.22 -2.18 2.43
CA GLY A 393 7.54 -2.06 3.04
C GLY A 393 7.63 -0.86 3.98
N ILE A 394 7.10 0.30 3.59
CA ILE A 394 7.02 1.49 4.46
C ILE A 394 6.19 1.21 5.72
N LEU A 395 5.08 0.45 5.63
CA LEU A 395 4.30 0.06 6.81
C LEU A 395 5.15 -0.74 7.81
N GLY A 396 6.00 -1.65 7.33
CA GLY A 396 6.93 -2.39 8.19
C GLY A 396 7.95 -1.47 8.89
N ILE A 397 8.51 -0.49 8.17
CA ILE A 397 9.44 0.47 8.76
C ILE A 397 8.75 1.44 9.73
N SER A 398 7.49 1.80 9.48
CA SER A 398 6.69 2.63 10.39
C SER A 398 6.54 1.97 11.77
N GLU A 399 6.34 0.65 11.79
CA GLU A 399 6.34 -0.12 13.05
C GLU A 399 7.71 -0.07 13.74
N TYR A 400 8.82 -0.20 13.01
CA TYR A 400 10.16 -0.04 13.59
C TYR A 400 10.37 1.35 14.19
N LEU A 401 9.93 2.39 13.50
CA LEU A 401 10.01 3.77 13.95
C LEU A 401 9.17 3.99 15.22
N TYR A 402 7.96 3.40 15.28
CA TYR A 402 7.15 3.40 16.51
C TYR A 402 7.89 2.78 17.69
N ARG A 403 8.56 1.64 17.50
CA ARG A 403 9.38 0.99 18.54
C ARG A 403 10.58 1.84 18.97
N LEU A 404 11.23 2.51 18.03
CA LEU A 404 12.32 3.44 18.34
C LEU A 404 11.83 4.67 19.13
N LYS A 405 10.64 5.19 18.83
CA LYS A 405 10.00 6.25 19.63
C LYS A 405 9.68 5.78 21.06
N GLU A 406 9.13 4.57 21.22
CA GLU A 406 8.93 3.98 22.56
C GLU A 406 10.25 3.88 23.32
N TYR A 407 11.32 3.42 22.67
CA TYR A 407 12.64 3.31 23.27
C TYR A 407 13.24 4.67 23.66
N SER A 408 13.07 5.69 22.82
CA SER A 408 13.50 7.07 23.12
C SER A 408 12.82 7.62 24.36
N LEU A 409 11.51 7.39 24.53
CA LEU A 409 10.79 7.82 25.74
C LEU A 409 11.33 7.14 27.01
N ILE A 410 11.71 5.86 26.92
CA ILE A 410 12.32 5.12 28.04
C ILE A 410 13.69 5.71 28.40
N GLN A 411 14.50 6.09 27.41
CA GLN A 411 15.80 6.75 27.62
C GLN A 411 15.65 8.11 28.31
N ASP A 412 14.56 8.84 28.04
CA ASP A 412 14.21 10.10 28.69
C ASP A 412 13.67 9.92 30.12
N GLY A 413 13.69 8.69 30.66
CA GLY A 413 13.20 8.37 32.00
C GLY A 413 11.68 8.39 32.13
N LYS A 414 10.93 8.43 31.02
CA LYS A 414 9.47 8.31 31.04
C LYS A 414 9.12 6.85 31.35
N ILE A 415 8.19 6.66 32.28
CA ILE A 415 7.71 5.32 32.67
C ILE A 415 6.31 5.14 32.10
N PRO A 416 6.04 4.09 31.31
CA PRO A 416 4.71 3.84 30.79
C PRO A 416 3.76 3.48 31.93
N ILE A 417 2.56 4.08 31.94
CA ILE A 417 1.48 3.61 32.79
C ILE A 417 1.14 2.18 32.34
N MET A 418 1.36 1.22 33.24
CA MET A 418 0.94 -0.16 33.00
C MET A 418 -0.58 -0.19 32.99
N VAL A 419 -1.17 -0.42 31.81
CA VAL A 419 -2.56 -0.87 31.73
C VAL A 419 -2.59 -2.22 32.43
N GLN A 420 -3.40 -2.37 33.49
CA GLN A 420 -3.47 -3.56 34.36
C GLN A 420 -3.87 -4.88 33.63
N GLU A 421 -3.91 -4.93 32.30
CA GLU A 421 -4.29 -6.08 31.48
C GLU A 421 -3.41 -6.26 30.22
N MET A 422 -2.11 -5.97 30.26
CA MET A 422 -1.19 -6.46 29.21
C MET A 422 -0.63 -7.88 29.47
N MET A 423 -1.06 -8.55 30.54
CA MET A 423 -0.76 -9.97 30.76
C MET A 423 -2.00 -10.82 30.49
N ASN A 424 -1.88 -11.67 29.46
CA ASN A 424 -2.83 -12.68 29.00
C ASN A 424 -3.84 -12.20 27.96
N TRP A 425 -3.39 -12.07 26.70
CA TRP A 425 -4.28 -12.36 25.57
C TRP A 425 -4.80 -13.80 25.80
N PRO A 426 -6.11 -14.01 26.05
CA PRO A 426 -6.61 -15.36 26.30
C PRO A 426 -6.36 -16.22 25.06
N LYS A 427 -5.82 -17.44 25.22
CA LYS A 427 -5.67 -18.41 24.11
C LYS A 427 -6.99 -18.61 23.33
N LYS A 428 -8.13 -18.33 23.97
CA LYS A 428 -9.47 -18.20 23.35
C LYS A 428 -10.17 -16.94 23.87
N ILE A 429 -10.48 -16.01 22.98
CA ILE A 429 -11.33 -14.85 23.29
C ILE A 429 -12.74 -15.15 22.82
N GLY A 430 -13.72 -14.96 23.72
CA GLY A 430 -15.12 -15.07 23.35
C GLY A 430 -15.50 -14.04 22.28
N ARG A 431 -16.19 -14.45 21.23
CA ARG A 431 -16.64 -13.57 20.11
C ARG A 431 -17.28 -12.26 20.58
N ASN A 432 -18.00 -12.28 21.71
CA ASN A 432 -18.66 -11.09 22.26
C ASN A 432 -17.85 -10.31 23.31
N ALA A 433 -16.68 -10.79 23.74
CA ALA A 433 -15.83 -10.10 24.72
C ALA A 433 -15.26 -8.80 24.11
N PRO A 434 -14.93 -7.77 24.92
CA PRO A 434 -14.16 -6.63 24.45
C PRO A 434 -12.89 -7.07 23.74
N CYS A 435 -12.57 -6.44 22.61
CA CYS A 435 -11.40 -6.79 21.83
C CYS A 435 -10.13 -6.37 22.58
N PRO A 436 -9.14 -7.26 22.77
CA PRO A 436 -7.92 -6.96 23.55
C PRO A 436 -7.03 -5.88 22.95
N CYS A 437 -7.21 -5.57 21.66
CA CYS A 437 -6.57 -4.42 21.03
C CYS A 437 -7.06 -3.06 21.56
N GLY A 438 -8.11 -3.05 22.38
CA GLY A 438 -8.57 -1.84 23.02
C GLY A 438 -9.53 -0.95 22.27
N SER A 439 -9.94 -1.37 21.08
CA SER A 439 -10.88 -0.63 20.21
C SER A 439 -12.25 -0.33 20.81
N GLY A 440 -12.56 -0.82 22.01
CA GLY A 440 -13.89 -0.74 22.63
C GLY A 440 -14.98 -1.56 21.91
N LYS A 441 -14.63 -2.29 20.83
CA LYS A 441 -15.53 -3.16 20.09
C LYS A 441 -15.51 -4.58 20.66
N LYS A 442 -16.58 -5.35 20.42
CA LYS A 442 -16.56 -6.81 20.64
C LYS A 442 -15.50 -7.46 19.74
N TYR A 443 -14.84 -8.52 20.20
CA TYR A 443 -13.80 -9.24 19.45
C TYR A 443 -14.27 -9.59 18.04
N LYS A 444 -15.48 -10.14 17.88
CA LYS A 444 -16.10 -10.45 16.57
C LYS A 444 -16.36 -9.24 15.66
N LYS A 445 -16.34 -8.03 16.21
CA LYS A 445 -16.50 -6.76 15.47
C LYS A 445 -15.15 -6.03 15.30
N CYS A 446 -14.06 -6.71 15.60
CA CYS A 446 -12.69 -6.22 15.51
C CYS A 446 -11.77 -7.38 15.08
N HIS A 447 -10.84 -7.84 15.91
CA HIS A 447 -9.84 -8.85 15.53
C HIS A 447 -10.39 -10.26 15.29
N GLY A 448 -11.63 -10.54 15.68
CA GLY A 448 -12.33 -11.82 15.48
C GLY A 448 -13.38 -11.78 14.38
N MET A 449 -13.32 -10.82 13.43
CA MET A 449 -14.29 -10.73 12.33
C MET A 449 -14.33 -12.01 11.46
N ASN A 450 -13.23 -12.77 11.41
CA ASN A 450 -13.11 -14.00 10.59
C ASN A 450 -12.94 -15.27 11.44
N ARG A 451 -13.41 -15.29 12.70
CA ARG A 451 -13.43 -16.47 13.58
C ARG A 451 -14.82 -16.77 14.13
#